data_AF-H0HMW0-F1
#
_entry.id   AF-H0HMW0-F1
#
_cell.length_a   1.000
_cell.length_b   1.000
_cell.length_c   1.000
_cell.angle_alpha   90.00
_cell.angle_beta   90.00
_cell.angle_gamma   90.00
#
_symmetry.space_group_name_H-M   'P 1'
#
loop_
_entity.id
_entity.type
_entity.pdbx_description
1 polymer ?
#
loop_
_entity_poly.entity_id
_entity_poly.type
_entity_poly.pdbx_seq_one_letter_code
_entity_poly.pdbx_strand_id
1 'polypeptide(L)'
;MTRATHLIDLAACIPLFALLSTTAVHSQSSEPHLQLPVDVLKNVYLACEREAAKGDLDTSEIMQCSVLYEELKRRAFDGNFKLLNAWADTQIAAEGY
;
A
#
# COMPACT_ATOMS: atom_id res chain seq x y z
N MET A 1 19.20 -54.82 -54.48
CA MET A 1 20.53 -54.58 -53.87
C MET A 1 20.33 -54.26 -52.39
N THR A 2 20.73 -55.21 -51.54
CA THR A 2 21.37 -55.08 -50.22
C THR A 2 20.74 -54.27 -49.06
N ARG A 3 20.26 -55.02 -48.05
CA ARG A 3 20.43 -54.93 -46.56
C ARG A 3 19.99 -53.66 -45.81
N ALA A 4 19.05 -53.79 -44.86
CA ALA A 4 19.26 -54.09 -43.41
C ALA A 4 19.47 -52.77 -42.61
N THR A 5 19.09 -52.57 -41.34
CA THR A 5 18.79 -53.46 -40.21
C THR A 5 18.08 -52.62 -39.14
N HIS A 6 17.42 -53.32 -38.23
CA HIS A 6 16.67 -52.90 -37.05
C HIS A 6 17.37 -51.96 -36.02
N LEU A 7 16.51 -51.16 -35.35
CA LEU A 7 16.42 -50.86 -33.90
C LEU A 7 17.60 -50.20 -33.16
N ILE A 8 17.41 -48.96 -32.66
CA ILE A 8 17.82 -48.44 -31.32
C ILE A 8 16.83 -47.29 -30.99
N ASP A 9 15.81 -47.43 -30.16
CA ASP A 9 15.77 -47.46 -28.68
C ASP A 9 15.97 -46.08 -27.98
N LEU A 10 15.26 -45.96 -26.87
CA LEU A 10 14.83 -44.86 -26.01
C LEU A 10 15.75 -43.64 -25.75
N ALA A 11 15.04 -42.58 -25.34
CA ALA A 11 15.40 -41.59 -24.31
C ALA A 11 16.15 -40.32 -24.73
N ALA A 12 15.43 -39.20 -24.69
CA ALA A 12 15.74 -38.11 -23.76
C ALA A 12 14.60 -37.09 -23.74
N CYS A 13 13.71 -37.19 -22.76
CA CYS A 13 12.91 -36.06 -22.30
C CYS A 13 13.89 -35.04 -21.68
N ILE A 14 14.08 -33.88 -22.31
CA ILE A 14 14.67 -32.72 -21.64
C ILE A 14 13.64 -31.59 -21.70
N PRO A 15 12.70 -31.50 -20.75
CA PRO A 15 12.05 -30.22 -20.50
C PRO A 15 13.09 -29.32 -19.84
N LEU A 16 13.61 -28.37 -20.61
CA LEU A 16 14.46 -27.29 -20.12
C LEU A 16 13.61 -26.39 -19.20
N PHE A 17 13.45 -26.81 -17.94
CA PHE A 17 12.94 -25.96 -16.88
C PHE A 17 14.00 -24.88 -16.60
N ALA A 18 13.94 -23.79 -17.36
CA ALA A 18 14.60 -22.54 -16.99
C ALA A 18 13.87 -21.98 -15.76
N LEU A 19 14.23 -22.51 -14.59
CA LEU A 19 14.02 -21.89 -13.28
C LEU A 19 14.83 -20.59 -13.24
N LEU A 20 14.28 -19.53 -13.84
CA LEU A 20 14.74 -18.18 -13.53
C LEU A 20 14.04 -17.74 -12.25
N SER A 21 14.80 -17.83 -11.16
CA SER A 21 14.50 -17.31 -9.84
C SER A 21 13.94 -15.89 -9.92
N THR A 22 12.65 -15.73 -9.65
CA THR A 22 12.07 -14.43 -9.33
C THR A 22 12.71 -13.96 -8.03
N THR A 23 13.63 -12.99 -8.13
CA THR A 23 14.01 -12.21 -6.96
C THR A 23 12.75 -11.45 -6.52
N ALA A 24 12.12 -11.91 -5.46
CA ALA A 24 11.15 -11.10 -4.74
C ALA A 24 11.91 -9.87 -4.23
N VAL A 25 11.84 -8.76 -4.97
CA VAL A 25 12.21 -7.44 -4.46
C VAL A 25 11.24 -7.15 -3.34
N HIS A 26 11.64 -7.47 -2.12
CA HIS A 26 10.99 -6.95 -0.93
C HIS A 26 11.40 -5.47 -0.85
N SER A 27 10.59 -4.59 -1.46
CA SER A 27 10.64 -3.16 -1.21
C SER A 27 10.23 -2.95 0.25
N GLN A 28 11.14 -3.19 1.18
CA GLN A 28 11.00 -2.74 2.55
C GLN A 28 11.23 -1.24 2.52
N SER A 29 10.17 -0.52 2.14
CA SER A 29 10.11 0.92 2.30
C SER A 29 10.29 1.18 3.79
N SER A 30 11.50 1.55 4.18
CA SER A 30 11.75 2.15 5.48
C SER A 30 11.22 3.57 5.42
N GLU A 31 9.92 3.72 5.16
CA GLU A 31 9.26 4.99 5.35
C GLU A 31 9.45 5.34 6.84
N PRO A 32 9.83 6.59 7.15
CA PRO A 32 9.80 7.05 8.52
C PRO A 32 8.38 6.84 9.05
N HIS A 33 8.17 5.76 9.82
CA HIS A 33 6.89 5.54 10.45
C HIS A 33 6.63 6.74 11.34
N LEU A 34 5.59 7.50 11.02
CA LEU A 34 5.23 8.69 11.78
C LEU A 34 4.86 8.26 13.21
N GLN A 35 5.77 8.44 14.16
CA GLN A 35 5.64 7.89 15.53
C GLN A 35 4.69 8.69 16.43
N LEU A 36 3.78 9.46 15.86
CA LEU A 36 2.79 10.21 16.64
C LEU A 36 1.82 9.23 17.32
N PRO A 37 1.40 9.48 18.58
CA PRO A 37 0.28 8.78 19.21
C PRO A 37 -1.00 8.89 18.38
N VAL A 38 -1.91 7.91 18.50
CA VAL A 38 -3.14 7.86 17.68
C VAL A 38 -4.07 9.06 17.94
N ASP A 39 -4.16 9.51 19.19
CA ASP A 39 -4.88 10.72 19.57
C ASP A 39 -4.29 11.98 18.91
N VAL A 40 -2.96 12.08 18.84
CA VAL A 40 -2.29 13.17 18.14
C VAL A 40 -2.56 13.09 16.63
N LEU A 41 -2.50 11.90 16.02
CA LEU A 41 -2.86 11.70 14.62
C LEU A 41 -4.28 12.16 14.31
N LYS A 42 -5.24 11.84 15.18
CA LYS A 42 -6.64 12.28 15.04
C LYS A 42 -6.76 13.80 15.05
N ASN A 43 -6.10 14.46 15.99
CA ASN A 43 -6.16 15.92 16.11
C ASN A 43 -5.53 16.63 14.91
N VAL A 44 -4.36 16.14 14.46
CA VAL A 44 -3.68 16.71 13.28
C VAL A 44 -4.48 16.44 12.00
N TYR A 45 -5.06 15.25 11.86
CA TYR A 45 -5.93 14.94 10.74
C TYR A 45 -7.14 15.89 10.66
N LEU A 46 -7.84 16.15 11.78
CA LEU A 46 -8.95 17.11 11.79
C LEU A 46 -8.50 18.54 11.45
N ALA A 47 -7.28 18.92 11.81
CA ALA A 47 -6.71 20.19 11.37
C ALA A 47 -6.49 20.23 9.85
N CYS A 48 -5.92 19.16 9.28
CA CYS A 48 -5.79 19.01 7.83
C CYS A 48 -7.15 19.11 7.11
N GLU A 49 -8.19 18.45 7.63
CA GLU A 49 -9.53 18.52 7.05
C GLU A 49 -10.09 19.96 7.05
N ARG A 50 -9.89 20.71 8.14
CA ARG A 50 -10.33 22.11 8.22
C ARG A 50 -9.60 23.01 7.24
N GLU A 51 -8.28 22.90 7.13
CA GLU A 51 -7.52 23.73 6.18
C GLU A 51 -7.80 23.31 4.72
N ALA A 52 -8.01 22.01 4.46
CA ALA A 52 -8.44 21.52 3.16
C ALA A 52 -9.82 22.09 2.77
N ALA A 53 -10.77 22.14 3.71
CA ALA A 53 -12.10 22.68 3.48
C ALA A 53 -12.07 24.19 3.15
N LYS A 54 -11.11 24.93 3.69
CA LYS A 54 -10.89 26.35 3.35
C LYS A 54 -10.17 26.55 2.01
N GLY A 55 -9.49 25.52 1.50
CA GLY A 55 -8.61 25.62 0.35
C GLY A 55 -7.25 26.27 0.66
N ASP A 56 -6.84 26.26 1.94
CA ASP A 56 -5.67 26.98 2.45
C ASP A 56 -4.41 26.10 2.56
N LEU A 57 -4.41 24.91 1.93
CA LEU A 57 -3.25 24.01 1.90
C LEU A 57 -2.42 24.20 0.64
N ASP A 58 -1.12 24.38 0.80
CA ASP A 58 -0.17 24.28 -0.30
C ASP A 58 0.14 22.81 -0.67
N THR A 59 0.86 22.59 -1.78
CA THR A 59 1.19 21.24 -2.26
C THR A 59 1.99 20.41 -1.24
N SER A 60 2.89 21.04 -0.48
CA SER A 60 3.67 20.36 0.56
C SER A 60 2.76 19.92 1.70
N GLU A 61 1.86 20.78 2.13
CA GLU A 61 0.91 20.51 3.20
C GLU A 61 -0.09 19.42 2.80
N ILE A 62 -0.58 19.44 1.55
CA ILE A 62 -1.42 18.36 1.00
C ILE A 62 -0.70 17.01 1.08
N MET A 63 0.58 16.95 0.72
CA MET A 63 1.36 15.72 0.80
C MET A 63 1.52 15.24 2.25
N GLN A 64 1.82 16.16 3.17
CA GLN A 64 1.95 15.83 4.60
C GLN A 64 0.62 15.33 5.18
N CYS A 65 -0.49 16.00 4.89
CA CYS A 65 -1.83 15.60 5.29
C CYS A 65 -2.21 14.22 4.72
N SER A 66 -1.76 13.89 3.50
CA SER A 66 -1.97 12.56 2.90
C SER A 66 -1.25 11.46 3.66
N VAL A 67 0.00 11.68 4.07
CA VAL A 67 0.77 10.73 4.89
C VAL A 67 0.12 10.52 6.25
N LEU A 68 -0.31 11.60 6.90
CA LEU A 68 -1.03 11.56 8.18
C LEU A 68 -2.36 10.79 8.07
N TYR A 69 -3.12 11.04 7.02
CA TYR A 69 -4.37 10.34 6.72
C TYR A 69 -4.15 8.83 6.57
N GLU A 70 -3.18 8.41 5.76
CA GLU A 70 -2.88 6.99 5.56
C GLU A 70 -2.45 6.30 6.86
N GLU A 71 -1.61 6.96 7.65
CA GLU A 71 -1.14 6.42 8.92
C GLU A 71 -2.27 6.32 9.97
N LEU A 72 -3.14 7.34 10.05
CA LEU A 72 -4.31 7.31 10.93
C LEU A 72 -5.28 6.21 10.52
N LYS A 73 -5.61 6.12 9.23
CA LYS A 73 -6.50 5.10 8.67
C LYS A 73 -5.99 3.69 9.01
N ARG A 74 -4.70 3.44 8.80
CA ARG A 74 -4.06 2.16 9.12
C ARG A 74 -4.11 1.83 10.62
N ARG A 75 -3.82 2.80 11.50
CA ARG A 75 -3.63 2.53 12.94
C ARG A 75 -4.89 2.58 13.78
N ALA A 76 -5.83 3.45 13.45
CA ALA A 76 -7.02 3.68 14.26
C ALA A 76 -8.28 3.02 13.68
N PHE A 77 -8.27 2.73 12.38
CA PHE A 77 -9.46 2.27 11.64
C PHE A 77 -9.20 1.01 10.83
N ASP A 78 -8.09 0.31 11.09
CA ASP A 78 -7.73 -0.96 10.42
C ASP A 78 -7.73 -0.86 8.88
N GLY A 79 -7.27 0.29 8.37
CA GLY A 79 -7.26 0.57 6.93
C GLY A 79 -8.63 0.96 6.34
N ASN A 80 -9.70 1.00 7.14
CA ASN A 80 -11.05 1.21 6.66
C ASN A 80 -11.40 2.71 6.52
N PHE A 81 -11.38 3.19 5.27
CA PHE A 81 -11.76 4.56 4.94
C PHE A 81 -13.18 4.94 5.41
N LYS A 82 -14.16 4.05 5.30
CA LYS A 82 -15.55 4.37 5.67
C LYS A 82 -15.68 4.67 7.17
N LEU A 83 -14.95 3.93 8.00
CA LEU A 83 -14.95 4.16 9.45
C LEU A 83 -14.23 5.46 9.81
N LEU A 84 -13.12 5.77 9.14
CA LEU A 84 -12.42 7.04 9.32
C LEU A 84 -13.34 8.20 8.92
N ASN A 85 -13.97 8.14 7.75
CA ASN A 85 -14.85 9.20 7.27
C ASN A 85 -16.04 9.42 8.20
N ALA A 86 -16.74 8.35 8.60
CA ALA A 86 -17.88 8.46 9.51
C ALA A 86 -17.48 9.05 10.88
N TRP A 87 -16.30 8.70 11.38
CA TRP A 87 -15.77 9.31 12.60
C TRP A 87 -15.46 10.80 12.39
N ALA A 88 -14.77 11.15 11.31
CA ALA A 88 -14.39 12.52 10.97
C ALA A 88 -15.63 13.42 10.83
N ASP A 89 -16.64 12.97 10.08
CA ASP A 89 -17.93 13.65 9.91
C ASP A 89 -18.57 13.96 11.27
N THR A 90 -18.51 13.01 12.21
CA THR A 90 -19.04 13.18 13.57
C THR A 90 -18.28 14.24 14.35
N GLN A 91 -16.94 14.32 14.21
CA GLN A 91 -16.13 15.34 14.90
C GLN A 91 -16.38 16.73 14.29
N ILE A 92 -16.40 16.84 12.97
CA ILE A 92 -16.59 18.10 12.25
C ILE A 92 -17.97 18.70 12.56
N ALA A 93 -19.03 17.86 12.53
CA ALA A 93 -20.37 18.29 12.91
C ALA A 93 -20.45 18.75 14.38
N ALA A 94 -19.66 18.17 15.29
CA ALA A 94 -19.60 18.59 16.68
C ALA A 94 -18.84 19.93 16.87
N GLU A 95 -17.90 20.25 15.97
CA GLU A 95 -17.16 21.52 15.95
C GLU A 95 -17.92 22.66 15.25
N GLY A 96 -19.01 22.35 14.54
CA GLY A 96 -19.87 23.34 13.89
C GLY A 96 -19.35 23.83 12.53
N TYR A 97 -18.54 23.00 11.87
CA TYR A 97 -18.14 23.18 10.46
C TYR A 97 -19.12 22.50 9.49
#